data_AF-A0A514LKQ7-F1
#
_entry.id   AF-A0A514LKQ7-F1
#
_cell.length_a   1.000
_cell.length_b   1.000
_cell.length_c   1.000
_cell.angle_alpha   90.00
_cell.angle_beta   90.00
_cell.angle_gamma   90.00
#
_symmetry.space_group_name_H-M   'P 1'
#
loop_
_entity.id
_entity.type
_entity.pdbx_description
1 polymer ?
#
loop_
_entity_poly.entity_id
_entity_poly.type
_entity_poly.pdbx_seq_one_letter_code
_entity_poly.pdbx_strand_id
1 'polypeptide(L)'
;MSYIVYVRHGGGVALINMPIMTTGINALPDALVAHGMAIINTARQFGGSLGLTFTISFISRQAAESGTTDALNFLEGVSHAFFVAFLFAVAGIVLAFMLKKNR
;
A
#
# COMPACT_ATOMS: atom_id res chain seq x y z
N MET A 1 20.81 18.59 -1.77
CA MET A 1 20.38 17.67 -0.69
C MET A 1 19.28 16.71 -1.16
N SER A 2 18.24 17.18 -1.85
CA SER A 2 17.07 16.38 -2.24
C SER A 2 17.35 15.22 -3.21
N TYR A 3 18.33 15.35 -4.11
CA TYR A 3 18.69 14.30 -5.07
C TYR A 3 19.25 13.03 -4.40
N ILE A 4 20.09 13.19 -3.38
CA ILE A 4 20.70 12.06 -2.64
C ILE A 4 19.63 11.27 -1.87
N VAL A 5 18.63 11.97 -1.31
CA VAL A 5 17.50 11.33 -0.63
C VAL A 5 16.65 10.54 -1.63
N TYR A 6 16.40 11.11 -2.81
CA TYR A 6 15.63 10.46 -3.87
C TYR A 6 16.28 9.18 -4.38
N VAL A 7 17.60 9.23 -4.66
CA VAL A 7 18.36 8.06 -5.12
C VAL A 7 18.43 6.97 -4.05
N ARG A 8 18.58 7.31 -2.77
CA ARG A 8 18.58 6.33 -1.67
C ARG A 8 17.23 5.63 -1.52
N HIS A 9 16.15 6.40 -1.55
CA HIS A 9 14.80 5.84 -1.42
C HIS A 9 14.45 4.97 -2.63
N GLY A 10 14.63 5.49 -3.85
CA GLY A 10 14.36 4.75 -5.08
C GLY A 10 15.22 3.48 -5.22
N GLY A 11 16.50 3.55 -4.85
CA GLY A 11 17.39 2.38 -4.82
C GLY A 11 16.92 1.30 -3.85
N GLY A 12 16.49 1.69 -2.64
CA GLY A 12 15.94 0.74 -1.65
C GLY A 12 14.65 0.08 -2.12
N VAL A 13 13.73 0.84 -2.70
CA VAL A 13 12.47 0.31 -3.24
C VAL A 13 12.74 -0.66 -4.39
N ALA A 14 13.66 -0.33 -5.30
CA ALA A 14 14.01 -1.20 -6.43
C ALA A 14 14.59 -2.56 -5.97
N LEU A 15 15.47 -2.54 -4.96
CA LEU A 15 16.10 -3.75 -4.41
C LEU A 15 15.12 -4.69 -3.73
N ILE A 16 14.01 -4.17 -3.17
CA ILE A 16 12.98 -4.98 -2.51
C ILE A 16 11.95 -5.51 -3.51
N ASN A 17 11.56 -4.71 -4.50
CA ASN A 17 10.45 -5.03 -5.39
C ASN A 17 10.77 -6.17 -6.38
N MET A 18 12.03 -6.24 -6.83
CA MET A 18 12.53 -7.31 -7.71
C MET A 18 12.42 -8.71 -7.09
N PRO A 19 13.08 -9.02 -5.94
CA PRO A 19 13.06 -10.36 -5.36
C PRO A 19 11.67 -10.81 -4.91
N ILE A 20 10.82 -9.88 -4.45
CA ILE A 20 9.43 -10.19 -4.08
C ILE A 20 8.65 -10.71 -5.28
N MET A 21 8.76 -10.02 -6.42
CA MET A 21 8.02 -10.40 -7.62
C MET A 21 8.62 -11.64 -8.29
N THR A 22 9.95 -11.74 -8.36
CA THR A 22 10.63 -12.88 -9.02
C THR A 22 10.48 -14.17 -8.21
N THR A 23 10.69 -14.14 -6.90
CA THR A 23 10.53 -15.35 -6.05
C THR A 23 9.08 -15.81 -6.01
N GLY A 24 8.11 -14.88 -6.03
CA GLY A 24 6.69 -15.22 -6.05
C GLY A 24 6.24 -15.92 -7.35
N ILE A 25 6.77 -15.50 -8.50
CA ILE A 25 6.45 -16.12 -9.80
C ILE A 25 7.26 -17.40 -10.03
N ASN A 26 8.53 -17.44 -9.63
CA ASN A 26 9.37 -18.63 -9.77
C ASN A 26 8.90 -19.82 -8.91
N ALA A 27 8.00 -19.59 -7.95
CA ALA A 27 7.35 -20.65 -7.18
C ALA A 27 6.16 -21.31 -7.91
N LEU A 28 5.78 -20.81 -9.09
CA LEU A 28 4.63 -21.25 -9.88
C LEU A 28 5.07 -22.10 -11.09
N PRO A 29 4.33 -23.15 -11.48
CA PRO A 29 4.63 -23.90 -12.72
C PRO A 29 4.62 -22.98 -13.94
N ASP A 30 5.51 -23.20 -14.92
CA ASP A 30 5.70 -22.32 -16.08
C ASP A 30 4.40 -21.99 -16.84
N ALA A 31 3.48 -22.97 -16.95
CA ALA A 31 2.18 -22.78 -17.60
C ALA A 31 1.27 -21.74 -16.92
N LEU A 32 1.52 -21.42 -15.65
CA LEU A 32 0.70 -20.54 -14.82
C LEU A 32 1.34 -19.16 -14.61
N VAL A 33 2.59 -18.94 -15.03
CA VAL A 33 3.32 -17.68 -14.84
C VAL A 33 2.55 -16.48 -15.41
N ALA A 34 2.01 -16.60 -16.61
CA ALA A 34 1.22 -15.53 -17.25
C ALA A 34 -0.04 -15.19 -16.43
N HIS A 35 -0.69 -16.19 -15.85
CA HIS A 35 -1.88 -16.00 -15.02
C HIS A 35 -1.52 -15.41 -13.65
N GLY A 36 -0.44 -15.90 -13.03
CA GLY A 36 0.10 -15.36 -11.78
C GLY A 36 0.49 -13.89 -11.90
N MET A 37 1.13 -13.50 -13.00
CA MET A 37 1.47 -12.09 -13.28
C MET A 37 0.22 -11.21 -13.45
N ALA A 38 -0.84 -11.72 -14.08
CA ALA A 38 -2.10 -10.99 -14.20
C ALA A 38 -2.78 -10.78 -12.84
N ILE A 39 -2.78 -11.81 -11.98
CA ILE A 39 -3.32 -11.73 -10.62
C ILE A 39 -2.53 -10.73 -9.78
N ILE A 40 -1.19 -10.79 -9.79
CA ILE A 40 -0.33 -9.87 -9.02
C ILE A 40 -0.58 -8.42 -9.43
N ASN A 41 -0.66 -8.15 -10.74
CA ASN A 41 -0.93 -6.79 -11.22
C ASN A 41 -2.34 -6.31 -10.83
N THR A 42 -3.34 -7.18 -10.84
CA THR A 42 -4.71 -6.85 -10.39
C THR A 42 -4.73 -6.57 -8.89
N ALA A 43 -4.14 -7.46 -8.08
CA ALA A 43 -4.05 -7.29 -6.63
C ALA A 43 -3.29 -6.01 -6.25
N ARG A 44 -2.21 -5.68 -6.96
CA ARG A 44 -1.43 -4.45 -6.74
C ARG A 44 -2.24 -3.21 -7.06
N GLN A 45 -2.92 -3.17 -8.20
CA GLN A 45 -3.75 -2.03 -8.60
C GLN A 45 -4.95 -1.84 -7.66
N PHE A 46 -5.64 -2.94 -7.35
CA PHE A 46 -6.77 -2.94 -6.43
C PHE A 46 -6.36 -2.52 -5.02
N GLY A 47 -5.28 -3.10 -4.48
CA GLY A 47 -4.75 -2.74 -3.17
C GLY A 47 -4.29 -1.29 -3.08
N GLY A 48 -3.59 -0.79 -4.11
CA GLY A 48 -3.16 0.61 -4.17
C GLY A 48 -4.33 1.59 -4.21
N SER A 49 -5.36 1.30 -5.03
CA SER A 49 -6.56 2.12 -5.12
C SER A 49 -7.36 2.14 -3.82
N LEU A 50 -7.56 0.98 -3.19
CA LEU A 50 -8.27 0.89 -1.92
C LEU A 50 -7.53 1.63 -0.81
N GLY A 51 -6.21 1.45 -0.68
CA GLY A 51 -5.43 2.12 0.35
C GLY A 51 -5.51 3.65 0.25
N LEU A 52 -5.46 4.18 -0.99
CA LEU A 52 -5.63 5.60 -1.24
C LEU A 52 -7.05 6.07 -0.92
N THR A 53 -8.06 5.31 -1.35
CA THR A 53 -9.48 5.63 -1.11
C THR A 53 -9.78 5.73 0.39
N PHE A 54 -9.31 4.77 1.18
CA PHE A 54 -9.46 4.83 2.63
C PHE A 54 -8.77 6.07 3.21
N THR A 55 -7.50 6.30 2.86
CA THR A 55 -6.72 7.44 3.37
C THR A 55 -7.42 8.78 3.07
N ILE A 56 -7.81 9.01 1.82
CA ILE A 56 -8.47 10.26 1.42
C ILE A 56 -9.82 10.41 2.11
N SER A 57 -10.59 9.33 2.25
CA SER A 57 -11.89 9.37 2.93
C SER A 57 -11.78 9.94 4.35
N PHE A 58 -10.76 9.54 5.12
CA PHE A 58 -10.53 10.08 6.47
C PHE A 58 -10.09 11.55 6.47
N ILE A 59 -9.20 11.94 5.55
CA ILE A 59 -8.79 13.35 5.40
C ILE A 59 -10.01 14.21 5.07
N SER A 60 -10.81 13.80 4.08
CA SER A 60 -12.01 14.52 3.65
C SER A 60 -13.07 14.60 4.75
N ARG A 61 -13.22 13.54 5.55
CA ARG A 61 -14.14 13.55 6.69
C ARG A 61 -13.72 14.57 7.76
N GLN A 62 -12.43 14.62 8.10
CA GLN A 62 -11.92 15.61 9.05
C GLN A 62 -12.11 17.05 8.55
N ALA A 63 -11.88 17.27 7.25
CA ALA A 63 -12.09 18.58 6.63
C ALA A 63 -13.57 19.00 6.65
N ALA A 64 -14.49 18.06 6.45
CA ALA A 64 -15.93 18.31 6.51
C ALA A 64 -16.42 18.65 7.92
N GLU A 65 -15.89 17.99 8.96
CA GLU A 65 -16.25 18.26 10.36
C GLU A 65 -15.71 19.62 10.86
N SER A 66 -14.55 20.06 10.34
CA SER A 66 -13.89 21.30 10.77
C SER A 66 -14.49 22.56 10.12
N GLY A 67 -15.26 22.44 9.03
CA GLY A 67 -15.93 23.55 8.36
C GLY A 67 -15.00 24.57 7.66
N THR A 68 -13.68 24.49 7.87
CA THR A 68 -12.67 25.34 7.22
C THR A 68 -11.56 24.50 6.59
N THR A 69 -11.15 24.89 5.38
CA THR A 69 -10.04 24.26 4.64
C THR A 69 -8.71 24.94 4.99
N ASP A 70 -8.43 25.10 6.28
CA ASP A 70 -7.15 25.64 6.74
C ASP A 70 -6.04 24.59 6.65
N ALA A 71 -4.83 25.04 6.34
CA ALA A 71 -3.65 24.17 6.22
C ALA A 71 -3.36 23.39 7.52
N LEU A 72 -3.72 23.97 8.68
CA LEU A 72 -3.57 23.31 9.99
C LEU A 72 -4.55 22.14 10.16
N ASN A 73 -5.83 22.32 9.80
CA ASN A 73 -6.84 21.25 9.84
C ASN A 73 -6.55 20.14 8.84
N PHE A 74 -5.98 20.49 7.67
CA PHE A 74 -5.52 19.50 6.70
C PHE A 74 -4.38 18.64 7.27
N LEU A 75 -3.40 19.26 7.95
CA LEU A 75 -2.29 18.54 8.56
C LEU A 75 -2.76 17.58 9.67
N GLU A 76 -3.72 18.01 10.47
CA GLU A 76 -4.36 17.17 11.48
C GLU A 76 -5.12 15.99 10.84
N GLY A 77 -5.89 16.25 9.77
CA GLY A 77 -6.56 15.20 9.00
C GLY A 77 -5.60 14.18 8.37
N VAL A 78 -4.45 14.65 7.88
CA VAL A 78 -3.38 13.77 7.37
C VAL A 78 -2.84 12.86 8.49
N SER A 79 -2.57 13.41 9.67
CA SER A 79 -2.09 12.63 10.82
C SER A 79 -3.08 11.53 11.22
N HIS A 80 -4.37 11.88 11.34
CA HIS A 80 -5.43 10.91 11.61
C HIS A 80 -5.54 9.84 10.52
N ALA A 81 -5.45 10.22 9.25
CA ALA A 81 -5.49 9.27 8.14
C ALA A 81 -4.31 8.30 8.17
N PHE A 82 -3.11 8.74 8.53
CA PHE A 82 -1.96 7.85 8.74
C PHE A 82 -2.18 6.86 9.88
N PHE A 83 -2.80 7.29 10.98
CA PHE A 83 -3.15 6.37 12.07
C PHE A 83 -4.16 5.31 11.61
N VAL A 84 -5.16 5.68 10.81
CA VAL A 84 -6.11 4.70 10.27
C VAL A 84 -5.44 3.79 9.23
N ALA A 85 -4.56 4.30 8.38
CA ALA A 85 -3.78 3.50 7.45
C ALA A 85 -2.90 2.47 8.19
N PHE A 86 -2.34 2.85 9.35
CA PHE A 86 -1.62 1.93 10.23
C PHE A 86 -2.54 0.81 10.76
N LEU A 87 -3.74 1.14 11.24
CA LEU A 87 -4.72 0.12 11.67
C LEU A 87 -5.11 -0.82 10.52
N PHE A 88 -5.29 -0.29 9.31
CA PHE A 88 -5.62 -1.09 8.13
C PHE A 88 -4.46 -2.02 7.75
N ALA A 89 -3.21 -1.55 7.87
CA ALA A 89 -2.02 -2.37 7.69
C ALA A 89 -1.92 -3.49 8.74
N VAL A 90 -2.20 -3.19 10.02
CA VAL A 90 -2.24 -4.20 11.09
C VAL A 90 -3.32 -5.24 10.82
N ALA A 91 -4.53 -4.82 10.42
CA ALA A 91 -5.60 -5.73 10.04
C ALA A 91 -5.20 -6.61 8.84
N GLY A 92 -4.54 -6.02 7.83
CA GLY A 92 -3.98 -6.76 6.70
C GLY A 92 -2.96 -7.82 7.12
N ILE A 93 -2.08 -7.49 8.07
CA ILE A 93 -1.12 -8.46 8.65
C ILE A 93 -1.86 -9.58 9.39
N VAL A 94 -2.86 -9.26 10.21
CA VAL A 94 -3.66 -10.28 10.91
C VAL A 94 -4.36 -11.22 9.93
N LEU A 95 -4.98 -10.67 8.87
CA LEU A 95 -5.60 -11.46 7.81
C LEU A 95 -4.58 -12.30 7.03
N ALA A 96 -3.37 -11.78 6.80
CA ALA A 96 -2.30 -12.53 6.16
C ALA A 96 -1.90 -13.76 6.97
N PHE A 97 -1.89 -13.68 8.31
CA PHE A 97 -1.67 -14.84 9.17
C PHE A 97 -2.81 -15.86 9.14
N MET A 98 -4.05 -15.43 8.86
CA MET A 98 -5.20 -16.33 8.69
C MET A 98 -5.24 -17.02 7.32
N LEU A 99 -4.45 -16.55 6.34
CA LEU A 99 -4.38 -17.17 5.01
C LEU A 99 -3.72 -18.55 5.14
N LYS A 100 -4.55 -19.59 5.28
CA LYS A 100 -4.10 -20.98 5.40
C LYS A 100 -3.34 -21.38 4.13
N LYS A 101 -2.07 -21.77 4.30
CA LYS A 101 -1.25 -22.41 3.27
C LYS A 101 -1.81 -23.81 2.99
N ASN A 102 -2.87 -23.90 2.18
CA ASN A 102 -3.24 -25.16 1.56
C ASN A 102 -2.25 -25.42 0.44
N ARG A 103 -1.61 -26.60 0.55
CA ARG A 103 -0.51 -27.07 -0.29
C ARG A 103 -0.83 -27.06 -1.77
#